data_AF-A0A7W0YCY4-F1
#
_entry.id   AF-A0A7W0YCY4-F1
#
_cell.length_a   1.000
_cell.length_b   1.000
_cell.length_c   1.000
_cell.angle_alpha   90.00
_cell.angle_beta   90.00
_cell.angle_gamma   90.00
#
_symmetry.space_group_name_H-M   'P 1'
#
loop_
_entity.id
_entity.type
_entity.pdbx_description
1 polymer ?
#
loop_
_entity_poly.entity_id
_entity_poly.type
_entity_poly.pdbx_seq_one_letter_code
_entity_poly.pdbx_strand_id
1 'polypeptide(L)'
;MRYSTQNVLPLFEPVSTGSVSGGAVPSFADLVRNFAEFGGTSVQALEGSIPYLINEFWTSGQRQAHSIHEVSYRACFKPQLPEFFIKRLTKSGDAVYDPFMGRGTTPVQAALMGRQPIGNDINPLSVLLANPRLAPPTIREVARRLDHVTWDKGEVDNPELLAFYSPQTLRHISALRNWLIERAPLDGMPDPINDWIRMVAINRLSGHSPGFFSVYTLPPNQAVSAQAQRKINKKRGQTPQDRDVKKLILKKTAALLRDGPMSSHPPALLTTGTAEFTPAIRSGSVHLVVTSPPFLDIVQYAEDNWLRSWFAGIDVASVAIAHHRTEEGWQNMVRDTLKELARIVKPGGHVAFEVGEVRNGKVFLERLVWAAAEGLPFDRLFVMVNQQEFTKTANCWGVRNNSKGTNSNRIVVLRRF
;
A
#
# COMPACT_ATOMS: atom_id res chain seq x y z
N MET A 1 -29.19 -22.72 12.40
CA MET A 1 -29.93 -21.46 12.65
C MET A 1 -29.82 -20.63 11.38
N ARG A 2 -30.94 -20.09 10.87
CA ARG A 2 -31.11 -19.54 9.53
C ARG A 2 -30.15 -18.37 9.28
N TYR A 3 -29.37 -18.42 8.19
CA TYR A 3 -28.58 -17.28 7.70
C TYR A 3 -29.55 -16.19 7.20
N SER A 4 -29.50 -15.01 7.82
CA SER A 4 -30.27 -13.84 7.42
C SER A 4 -29.64 -13.21 6.18
N THR A 5 -30.40 -13.08 5.10
CA THR A 5 -30.04 -12.37 3.85
C THR A 5 -30.14 -10.84 3.98
N GLN A 6 -30.11 -10.28 5.18
CA GLN A 6 -30.28 -8.84 5.41
C GLN A 6 -29.04 -8.24 6.05
N ASN A 7 -28.09 -7.84 5.21
CA ASN A 7 -27.15 -6.73 5.48
C ASN A 7 -26.48 -6.27 4.17
N VAL A 8 -27.23 -6.26 3.07
CA VAL A 8 -26.83 -5.53 1.87
C VAL A 8 -27.05 -4.04 2.16
N LEU A 9 -26.07 -3.18 1.87
CA LEU A 9 -26.21 -1.73 2.08
C LEU A 9 -27.50 -1.22 1.40
N PRO A 10 -28.17 -0.20 1.96
CA PRO A 10 -29.50 0.27 1.51
C PRO A 10 -29.55 0.85 0.09
N LEU A 11 -28.46 0.75 -0.69
CA LEU A 11 -28.30 1.28 -2.04
C LEU A 11 -28.49 0.23 -3.14
N PHE A 12 -28.67 -1.04 -2.79
CA PHE A 12 -28.60 -2.13 -3.75
C PHE A 12 -29.92 -2.91 -3.82
N GLU A 13 -30.40 -3.15 -5.04
CA GLU A 13 -31.54 -4.03 -5.29
C GLU A 13 -31.04 -5.49 -5.47
N PRO A 14 -31.55 -6.47 -4.70
CA PRO A 14 -31.14 -7.87 -4.84
C PRO A 14 -31.66 -8.48 -6.16
N VAL A 15 -30.83 -9.28 -6.80
CA VAL A 15 -31.20 -10.02 -8.04
C VAL A 15 -31.25 -11.53 -7.77
N SER A 16 -32.27 -12.20 -8.30
CA SER A 16 -32.45 -13.67 -8.22
C SER A 16 -31.30 -14.42 -8.91
N THR A 17 -30.76 -15.45 -8.25
CA THR A 17 -29.66 -16.27 -8.76
C THR A 17 -30.18 -17.30 -9.77
N GLY A 18 -29.97 -17.07 -11.07
CA GLY A 18 -30.14 -18.10 -12.12
C GLY A 18 -28.98 -19.08 -12.15
N SER A 19 -29.26 -20.38 -12.31
CA SER A 19 -28.26 -21.43 -12.48
C SER A 19 -27.66 -21.42 -13.89
N VAL A 20 -26.35 -21.61 -14.00
CA VAL A 20 -25.66 -21.80 -15.30
C VAL A 20 -25.11 -23.22 -15.35
N SER A 21 -25.53 -23.98 -16.36
CA SER A 21 -25.02 -25.31 -16.73
C SER A 21 -24.24 -25.22 -18.05
N GLY A 22 -23.10 -25.90 -18.13
CA GLY A 22 -22.31 -26.06 -19.36
C GLY A 22 -20.80 -26.11 -19.12
N GLY A 23 -20.12 -27.14 -19.65
CA GLY A 23 -18.70 -27.46 -19.45
C GLY A 23 -17.68 -26.51 -20.10
N ALA A 24 -17.85 -25.21 -19.94
CA ALA A 24 -16.83 -24.21 -20.26
C ALA A 24 -15.94 -23.92 -19.03
N VAL A 25 -14.68 -23.55 -19.25
CA VAL A 25 -13.82 -23.05 -18.16
C VAL A 25 -14.51 -21.82 -17.54
N PRO A 26 -14.77 -21.80 -16.22
CA PRO A 26 -15.49 -20.70 -15.59
C PRO A 26 -14.78 -19.37 -15.81
N SER A 27 -15.53 -18.32 -16.16
CA SER A 27 -14.97 -16.98 -16.26
C SER A 27 -14.57 -16.45 -14.87
N PHE A 28 -13.75 -15.40 -14.81
CA PHE A 28 -13.44 -14.76 -13.52
C PHE A 28 -14.70 -14.24 -12.82
N ALA A 29 -15.68 -13.73 -13.58
CA ALA A 29 -16.98 -13.33 -13.02
C ALA A 29 -17.71 -14.50 -12.37
N ASP A 30 -17.67 -15.69 -13.00
CA ASP A 30 -18.29 -16.90 -12.43
C ASP A 30 -17.57 -17.36 -11.17
N LEU A 31 -16.23 -17.26 -11.13
CA LEU A 31 -15.45 -17.57 -9.92
C LEU A 31 -15.79 -16.64 -8.76
N VAL A 32 -15.93 -15.34 -9.01
CA VAL A 32 -16.31 -14.37 -7.98
C VAL A 32 -17.76 -14.56 -7.55
N ARG A 33 -18.69 -14.81 -8.48
CA ARG A 33 -20.10 -15.08 -8.17
C ARG A 33 -20.28 -16.32 -7.29
N ASN A 34 -19.56 -17.39 -7.60
CA ASN A 34 -19.64 -18.67 -6.89
C ASN A 34 -18.66 -18.78 -5.72
N PHE A 35 -17.94 -17.70 -5.37
CA PHE A 35 -17.01 -17.70 -4.25
C PHE A 35 -17.75 -17.98 -2.94
N ALA A 36 -17.30 -18.99 -2.17
CA ALA A 36 -17.97 -19.44 -0.95
C ALA A 36 -17.00 -19.87 0.16
N GLU A 37 -15.74 -19.39 0.15
CA GLU A 37 -14.73 -19.80 1.14
C GLU A 37 -15.07 -19.34 2.58
N PHE A 38 -15.83 -18.25 2.73
CA PHE A 38 -16.18 -17.64 4.02
C PHE A 38 -17.70 -17.67 4.32
N GLY A 39 -18.46 -18.57 3.68
CA GLY A 39 -19.89 -18.70 3.91
C GLY A 39 -20.67 -19.03 2.63
N GLY A 40 -21.70 -18.25 2.35
CA GLY A 40 -22.51 -18.41 1.14
C GLY A 40 -21.80 -17.90 -0.12
N THR A 41 -22.37 -18.24 -1.29
CA THR A 41 -21.98 -17.64 -2.57
C THR A 41 -22.21 -16.12 -2.54
N SER A 42 -21.50 -15.40 -3.40
CA SER A 42 -21.59 -13.94 -3.46
C SER A 42 -23.01 -13.46 -3.74
N VAL A 43 -23.42 -12.43 -3.02
CA VAL A 43 -24.69 -11.74 -3.26
C VAL A 43 -24.54 -10.91 -4.53
N GLN A 44 -25.53 -11.03 -5.41
CA GLN A 44 -25.61 -10.26 -6.65
C GLN A 44 -26.58 -9.10 -6.46
N ALA A 45 -26.15 -7.92 -6.86
CA ALA A 45 -27.01 -6.75 -6.88
C ALA A 45 -26.75 -5.87 -8.10
N LEU A 46 -27.69 -4.99 -8.39
CA LEU A 46 -27.59 -4.01 -9.46
C LEU A 46 -27.83 -2.61 -8.89
N GLU A 47 -27.00 -1.65 -9.30
CA GLU A 47 -27.25 -0.22 -9.09
C GLU A 47 -27.14 0.50 -10.44
N GLY A 48 -28.29 0.90 -10.99
CA GLY A 48 -28.37 1.40 -12.37
C GLY A 48 -27.89 0.34 -13.36
N SER A 49 -26.79 0.61 -14.06
CA SER A 49 -26.15 -0.32 -15.00
C SER A 49 -24.91 -1.04 -14.43
N ILE A 50 -24.60 -0.82 -13.15
CA ILE A 50 -23.39 -1.35 -12.51
C ILE A 50 -23.74 -2.64 -11.77
N PRO A 51 -23.21 -3.82 -12.19
CA PRO A 51 -23.39 -5.06 -11.47
C PRO A 51 -22.42 -5.15 -10.29
N TYR A 52 -22.94 -5.55 -9.12
CA TYR A 52 -22.19 -5.71 -7.87
C TYR A 52 -22.14 -7.19 -7.46
N LEU A 53 -20.96 -7.65 -7.04
CA LEU A 53 -20.74 -8.96 -6.43
C LEU A 53 -20.19 -8.75 -5.01
N ILE A 54 -20.98 -9.11 -4.01
CA ILE A 54 -20.74 -8.77 -2.59
C ILE A 54 -20.48 -10.04 -1.79
N ASN A 55 -19.34 -10.11 -1.11
CA ASN A 55 -18.98 -11.23 -0.23
C ASN A 55 -17.84 -10.84 0.74
N GLU A 56 -17.48 -11.73 1.67
CA GLU A 56 -16.16 -11.74 2.30
C GLU A 56 -15.20 -12.53 1.40
N PHE A 57 -14.25 -11.85 0.73
CA PHE A 57 -13.35 -12.46 -0.25
C PHE A 57 -11.97 -12.82 0.33
N TRP A 58 -11.64 -12.26 1.49
CA TRP A 58 -10.45 -12.59 2.25
C TRP A 58 -10.72 -12.41 3.75
N THR A 59 -9.86 -12.96 4.60
CA THR A 59 -10.03 -12.89 6.06
C THR A 59 -9.94 -11.47 6.62
N SER A 60 -10.79 -11.16 7.60
CA SER A 60 -10.69 -9.93 8.41
C SER A 60 -9.55 -9.97 9.45
N GLY A 61 -9.02 -11.16 9.75
CA GLY A 61 -8.00 -11.42 10.77
C GLY A 61 -6.74 -10.56 10.63
N GLN A 62 -6.18 -10.13 11.76
CA GLN A 62 -4.92 -9.38 11.79
C GLN A 62 -3.72 -10.32 11.68
N ARG A 63 -2.61 -9.81 11.13
CA ARG A 63 -1.28 -10.46 11.09
C ARG A 63 -1.22 -11.83 10.38
N GLN A 64 -2.04 -12.01 9.35
CA GLN A 64 -2.01 -13.21 8.49
C GLN A 64 -1.11 -13.05 7.25
N ALA A 65 -0.53 -11.87 7.04
CA ALA A 65 0.31 -11.61 5.87
C ALA A 65 1.79 -11.93 6.15
N HIS A 66 2.54 -12.21 5.08
CA HIS A 66 3.99 -12.34 5.12
C HIS A 66 4.65 -11.13 5.80
N SER A 67 5.59 -11.39 6.70
CA SER A 67 6.28 -10.42 7.57
C SER A 67 6.97 -9.29 6.80
N ILE A 68 7.38 -9.55 5.56
CA ILE A 68 7.93 -8.52 4.65
C ILE A 68 6.96 -7.34 4.39
N HIS A 69 5.65 -7.54 4.57
CA HIS A 69 4.63 -6.48 4.44
C HIS A 69 4.52 -5.58 5.68
N GLU A 70 5.23 -5.87 6.77
CA GLU A 70 5.18 -5.09 8.03
C GLU A 70 5.98 -3.77 7.95
N VAL A 71 5.83 -3.03 6.85
CA VAL A 71 6.37 -1.69 6.62
C VAL A 71 5.21 -0.70 6.69
N SER A 72 5.18 0.16 7.71
CA SER A 72 4.10 1.13 7.91
C SER A 72 4.06 2.22 6.84
N TYR A 73 2.88 2.49 6.29
CA TYR A 73 2.59 3.57 5.35
C TYR A 73 1.10 3.93 5.46
N ARG A 74 0.72 5.17 5.18
CA ARG A 74 -0.69 5.61 5.25
C ARG A 74 -1.42 5.20 3.97
N ALA A 75 -2.71 4.89 4.09
CA ALA A 75 -3.57 4.57 2.94
C ALA A 75 -3.02 3.43 2.06
N CYS A 76 -2.82 2.25 2.65
CA CYS A 76 -2.46 1.03 1.92
C CYS A 76 -3.49 -0.07 2.17
N PHE A 77 -3.77 -0.90 1.17
CA PHE A 77 -4.60 -2.09 1.34
C PHE A 77 -3.81 -3.27 1.95
N LYS A 78 -4.57 -4.26 2.45
CA LYS A 78 -4.05 -5.52 2.98
C LYS A 78 -3.47 -6.38 1.84
N PRO A 79 -2.37 -7.13 2.05
CA PRO A 79 -1.80 -8.02 1.02
C PRO A 79 -2.75 -9.08 0.47
N GLN A 80 -3.76 -9.47 1.24
CA GLN A 80 -4.80 -10.41 0.81
C GLN A 80 -5.61 -9.90 -0.38
N LEU A 81 -5.74 -8.58 -0.54
CA LEU A 81 -6.44 -7.98 -1.68
C LEU A 81 -5.71 -8.29 -3.00
N PRO A 82 -4.44 -7.89 -3.23
CA PRO A 82 -3.74 -8.27 -4.45
C PRO A 82 -3.55 -9.78 -4.56
N GLU A 83 -3.33 -10.50 -3.46
CA GLU A 83 -3.23 -11.96 -3.48
C GLU A 83 -4.46 -12.62 -4.10
N PHE A 84 -5.67 -12.15 -3.77
CA PHE A 84 -6.94 -12.68 -4.31
C PHE A 84 -6.96 -12.65 -5.83
N PHE A 85 -6.57 -11.53 -6.43
CA PHE A 85 -6.53 -11.33 -7.89
C PHE A 85 -5.35 -12.03 -8.53
N ILE A 86 -4.13 -11.90 -7.97
CA ILE A 86 -2.91 -12.52 -8.52
C ILE A 86 -3.09 -14.04 -8.61
N LYS A 87 -3.65 -14.67 -7.57
CA LYS A 87 -3.88 -16.12 -7.53
C LYS A 87 -4.80 -16.61 -8.65
N ARG A 88 -5.79 -15.79 -9.05
CA ARG A 88 -6.89 -16.19 -9.96
C ARG A 88 -6.69 -15.74 -11.40
N LEU A 89 -5.95 -14.65 -11.61
CA LEU A 89 -5.85 -13.97 -12.91
C LEU A 89 -4.46 -14.03 -13.55
N THR A 90 -3.49 -14.66 -12.88
CA THR A 90 -2.10 -14.72 -13.38
C THR A 90 -1.45 -16.07 -13.13
N LYS A 91 -0.36 -16.35 -13.85
CA LYS A 91 0.54 -17.50 -13.67
C LYS A 91 1.92 -17.02 -13.19
N SER A 92 2.78 -17.95 -12.76
CA SER A 92 4.17 -17.60 -12.46
C SER A 92 4.85 -17.00 -13.70
N GLY A 93 5.65 -15.95 -13.48
CA GLY A 93 6.29 -15.17 -14.55
C GLY A 93 5.43 -14.04 -15.11
N ASP A 94 4.10 -14.06 -14.95
CA ASP A 94 3.23 -12.99 -15.45
C ASP A 94 3.53 -11.66 -14.75
N ALA A 95 3.30 -10.55 -15.46
CA ALA A 95 3.52 -9.20 -14.95
C ALA A 95 2.31 -8.63 -14.22
N VAL A 96 2.55 -8.16 -12.99
CA VAL A 96 1.54 -7.52 -12.13
C VAL A 96 1.98 -6.08 -11.84
N TYR A 97 1.08 -5.13 -12.06
CA TYR A 97 1.37 -3.71 -11.98
C TYR A 97 0.51 -2.95 -10.97
N ASP A 98 1.08 -1.91 -10.38
CA ASP A 98 0.41 -0.93 -9.52
C ASP A 98 0.90 0.49 -9.86
N PRO A 99 0.08 1.34 -10.51
CA PRO A 99 0.44 2.73 -10.85
C PRO A 99 0.48 3.69 -9.66
N PHE A 100 -0.03 3.28 -8.50
CA PHE A 100 -0.08 4.06 -7.26
C PHE A 100 0.51 3.24 -6.10
N MET A 101 1.70 2.68 -6.31
CA MET A 101 2.19 1.57 -5.49
C MET A 101 2.34 1.88 -4.00
N GLY A 102 2.58 3.15 -3.62
CA GLY A 102 2.82 3.55 -2.24
C GLY A 102 3.94 2.73 -1.61
N ARG A 103 3.64 2.00 -0.54
CA ARG A 103 4.58 1.01 0.03
C ARG A 103 4.63 -0.31 -0.76
N GLY A 104 4.35 -0.36 -2.05
CA GLY A 104 4.50 -1.52 -2.91
C GLY A 104 3.77 -2.79 -2.45
N THR A 105 2.56 -2.71 -1.88
CA THR A 105 1.83 -3.92 -1.44
C THR A 105 1.60 -4.89 -2.61
N THR A 106 1.13 -4.39 -3.76
CA THR A 106 0.93 -5.20 -4.98
C THR A 106 2.24 -5.78 -5.53
N PRO A 107 3.30 -4.99 -5.84
CA PRO A 107 4.52 -5.55 -6.39
C PRO A 107 5.21 -6.54 -5.43
N VAL A 108 5.24 -6.26 -4.12
CA VAL A 108 5.81 -7.22 -3.15
C VAL A 108 4.98 -8.51 -3.08
N GLN A 109 3.65 -8.42 -3.15
CA GLN A 109 2.81 -9.62 -3.17
C GLN A 109 2.99 -10.41 -4.48
N ALA A 110 3.14 -9.73 -5.62
CA ALA A 110 3.44 -10.37 -6.90
C ALA A 110 4.76 -11.14 -6.86
N ALA A 111 5.81 -10.52 -6.32
CA ALA A 111 7.12 -11.14 -6.15
C ALA A 111 7.08 -12.38 -5.24
N LEU A 112 6.39 -12.30 -4.09
CA LEU A 112 6.17 -13.46 -3.20
C LEU A 112 5.47 -14.63 -3.93
N MET A 113 4.62 -14.32 -4.90
CA MET A 113 3.89 -15.30 -5.70
C MET A 113 4.62 -15.67 -7.00
N GLY A 114 5.89 -15.26 -7.19
CA GLY A 114 6.69 -15.60 -8.37
C GLY A 114 6.19 -14.96 -9.67
N ARG A 115 5.55 -13.80 -9.59
CA ARG A 115 5.15 -12.93 -10.74
C ARG A 115 6.16 -11.80 -10.89
N GLN A 116 6.27 -11.23 -12.08
CA GLN A 116 7.08 -10.03 -12.30
C GLN A 116 6.45 -8.83 -11.57
N PRO A 117 7.14 -8.21 -10.62
CA PRO A 117 6.63 -7.06 -9.90
C PRO A 117 6.91 -5.78 -10.70
N ILE A 118 5.84 -5.05 -11.05
CA ILE A 118 5.93 -3.73 -11.69
C ILE A 118 5.21 -2.72 -10.79
N GLY A 119 5.79 -1.53 -10.62
CA GLY A 119 5.18 -0.49 -9.79
C GLY A 119 5.60 0.90 -10.23
N ASN A 120 4.70 1.86 -10.07
CA ASN A 120 4.97 3.27 -10.27
C ASN A 120 4.36 4.07 -9.11
N ASP A 121 5.00 5.18 -8.76
CA ASP A 121 4.41 6.17 -7.87
C ASP A 121 5.01 7.54 -8.19
N ILE A 122 4.23 8.60 -8.01
CA ILE A 122 4.75 9.96 -8.14
C ILE A 122 5.75 10.29 -7.04
N ASN A 123 5.63 9.61 -5.91
CA ASN A 123 6.46 9.82 -4.75
C ASN A 123 7.74 8.92 -4.80
N PRO A 124 8.95 9.51 -4.81
CA PRO A 124 10.21 8.76 -4.84
C PRO A 124 10.43 7.87 -3.60
N LEU A 125 9.83 8.19 -2.45
CA LEU A 125 9.93 7.35 -1.25
C LEU A 125 9.31 5.97 -1.48
N SER A 126 8.33 5.84 -2.39
CA SER A 126 7.67 4.57 -2.68
C SER A 126 8.67 3.51 -3.20
N VAL A 127 9.62 3.91 -4.04
CA VAL A 127 10.72 3.02 -4.50
C VAL A 127 11.60 2.60 -3.33
N LEU A 128 11.98 3.54 -2.47
CA LEU A 128 12.79 3.27 -1.27
C LEU A 128 12.11 2.34 -0.28
N LEU A 129 10.77 2.32 -0.26
CA LEU A 129 10.00 1.39 0.54
C LEU A 129 9.87 0.04 -0.16
N ALA A 130 9.61 0.00 -1.47
CA ALA A 130 9.27 -1.21 -2.22
C ALA A 130 10.50 -2.03 -2.65
N ASN A 131 11.46 -1.40 -3.33
CA ASN A 131 12.56 -2.09 -3.99
C ASN A 131 13.37 -3.03 -3.06
N PRO A 132 13.75 -2.62 -1.84
CA PRO A 132 14.58 -3.47 -0.98
C PRO A 132 13.88 -4.76 -0.54
N ARG A 133 12.54 -4.77 -0.58
CA ARG A 133 11.76 -5.96 -0.25
C ARG A 133 11.70 -6.97 -1.38
N LEU A 134 12.04 -6.59 -2.62
CA LEU A 134 12.03 -7.48 -3.78
C LEU A 134 13.30 -8.36 -3.85
N ALA A 135 14.40 -7.92 -3.25
CA ALA A 135 15.62 -8.70 -3.12
C ALA A 135 16.24 -8.48 -1.73
N PRO A 136 15.62 -9.01 -0.66
CA PRO A 136 16.05 -8.74 0.70
C PRO A 136 17.45 -9.32 0.98
N PRO A 137 18.38 -8.56 1.59
CA PRO A 137 19.65 -9.09 2.03
C PRO A 137 19.50 -9.99 3.25
N THR A 138 20.54 -10.75 3.57
CA THR A 138 20.61 -11.50 4.83
C THR A 138 20.87 -10.57 6.02
N ILE A 139 20.43 -10.98 7.21
CA ILE A 139 20.72 -10.24 8.44
C ILE A 139 22.23 -10.07 8.70
N ARG A 140 23.05 -11.04 8.26
CA ARG A 140 24.52 -11.00 8.41
C ARG A 140 25.14 -9.92 7.54
N GLU A 141 24.67 -9.77 6.30
CA GLU A 141 25.11 -8.70 5.39
C GLU A 141 24.74 -7.33 5.94
N VAL A 142 23.52 -7.18 6.46
CA VAL A 142 23.07 -5.94 7.12
C VAL A 142 23.93 -5.62 8.34
N ALA A 143 24.20 -6.60 9.20
CA ALA A 143 25.04 -6.41 10.38
C ALA A 143 26.46 -5.96 10.01
N ARG A 144 27.10 -6.65 9.07
CA ARG A 144 28.44 -6.30 8.57
C ARG A 144 28.46 -4.91 7.97
N ARG A 145 27.42 -4.53 7.21
CA ARG A 145 27.36 -3.20 6.61
C ARG A 145 27.24 -2.09 7.66
N LEU A 146 26.47 -2.33 8.73
CA LEU A 146 26.33 -1.40 9.85
C LEU A 146 27.60 -1.27 10.72
N ASP A 147 28.53 -2.25 10.66
CA ASP A 147 29.85 -2.13 11.30
C ASP A 147 30.73 -1.05 10.65
N HIS A 148 30.47 -0.72 9.37
CA HIS A 148 31.26 0.26 8.62
C HIS A 148 30.72 1.70 8.73
N VAL A 149 29.64 1.90 9.48
CA VAL A 149 29.08 3.25 9.72
C VAL A 149 29.91 3.94 10.81
N THR A 150 30.40 5.14 10.51
CA THR A 150 31.13 5.98 11.47
C THR A 150 30.14 6.72 12.39
N TRP A 151 29.58 6.01 13.36
CA TRP A 151 28.50 6.49 14.25
C TRP A 151 28.88 7.74 15.07
N ASP A 152 30.17 7.88 15.38
CA ASP A 152 30.77 8.97 16.15
C ASP A 152 30.83 10.30 15.38
N LYS A 153 30.76 10.28 14.04
CA LYS A 153 30.79 11.48 13.19
C LYS A 153 29.44 12.19 13.04
N GLY A 154 28.42 11.72 13.75
CA GLY A 154 27.08 12.29 13.67
C GLY A 154 26.96 13.61 14.42
N GLU A 155 26.28 14.58 13.82
CA GLU A 155 25.99 15.88 14.44
C GLU A 155 24.48 16.13 14.56
N VAL A 156 24.10 17.05 15.45
CA VAL A 156 22.72 17.53 15.56
C VAL A 156 22.56 18.74 14.65
N ASP A 157 22.20 18.48 13.40
CA ASP A 157 21.99 19.48 12.35
C ASP A 157 20.61 20.14 12.43
N ASN A 158 19.62 19.42 12.98
CA ASN A 158 18.26 19.92 13.20
C ASN A 158 17.84 19.79 14.68
N PRO A 159 18.02 20.85 15.50
CA PRO A 159 17.64 20.85 16.91
C PRO A 159 16.15 20.57 17.19
N GLU A 160 15.25 20.80 16.22
CA GLU A 160 13.82 20.48 16.38
C GLU A 160 13.59 18.97 16.58
N LEU A 161 14.46 18.13 16.04
CA LEU A 161 14.38 16.68 16.17
C LEU A 161 14.69 16.17 17.59
N LEU A 162 15.23 17.03 18.47
CA LEU A 162 15.36 16.73 19.90
C LEU A 162 14.00 16.59 20.60
N ALA A 163 12.90 16.98 19.96
CA ALA A 163 11.55 16.63 20.41
C ALA A 163 11.28 15.11 20.35
N PHE A 164 11.95 14.39 19.43
CA PHE A 164 11.74 12.97 19.18
C PHE A 164 12.86 12.10 19.77
N TYR A 165 14.10 12.58 19.75
CA TYR A 165 15.31 11.78 20.00
C TYR A 165 16.16 12.39 21.10
N SER A 166 16.91 11.56 21.82
CA SER A 166 17.99 12.06 22.67
C SER A 166 19.12 12.63 21.80
N PRO A 167 19.98 13.52 22.33
CA PRO A 167 21.11 14.05 21.57
C PRO A 167 22.01 12.96 20.98
N GLN A 168 22.30 11.90 21.74
CA GLN A 168 23.14 10.79 21.25
C GLN A 168 22.44 10.00 20.15
N THR A 169 21.15 9.69 20.31
CA THR A 169 20.38 8.98 19.29
C THR A 169 20.31 9.77 18.00
N LEU A 170 20.08 11.09 18.09
CA LEU A 170 20.02 11.96 16.92
C LEU A 170 21.36 12.01 16.18
N ARG A 171 22.48 12.11 16.90
CA ARG A 171 23.82 11.98 16.27
C ARG A 171 23.95 10.68 15.51
N HIS A 172 23.58 9.54 16.09
CA HIS A 172 23.64 8.24 15.39
C HIS A 172 22.72 8.18 14.15
N ILE A 173 21.52 8.77 14.22
CA ILE A 173 20.61 8.88 13.07
C ILE A 173 21.26 9.72 11.97
N SER A 174 21.83 10.88 12.31
CA SER A 174 22.51 11.77 11.36
C SER A 174 23.75 11.12 10.73
N ALA A 175 24.54 10.40 11.52
CA ALA A 175 25.69 9.63 11.02
C ALA A 175 25.25 8.60 9.97
N LEU A 176 24.22 7.81 10.27
CA LEU A 176 23.67 6.83 9.34
C LEU A 176 23.09 7.49 8.09
N ARG A 177 22.32 8.56 8.26
CA ARG A 177 21.74 9.35 7.17
C ARG A 177 22.82 9.81 6.19
N ASN A 178 23.84 10.52 6.70
CA ASN A 178 24.89 11.10 5.86
C ASN A 178 25.70 9.99 5.16
N TRP A 179 26.01 8.92 5.88
CA TRP A 179 26.70 7.75 5.33
C TRP A 179 25.92 7.08 4.20
N LEU A 180 24.59 6.98 4.31
CA LEU A 180 23.71 6.42 3.27
C LEU A 180 23.58 7.35 2.06
N ILE A 181 23.48 8.67 2.27
CA ILE A 181 23.40 9.66 1.19
C ILE A 181 24.70 9.62 0.36
N GLU A 182 25.85 9.54 1.02
CA GLU A 182 27.16 9.47 0.37
C GLU A 182 27.37 8.16 -0.41
N ARG A 183 27.00 7.01 0.16
CA ARG A 183 27.36 5.68 -0.41
C ARG A 183 26.30 5.05 -1.29
N ALA A 184 25.06 5.49 -1.22
CA ALA A 184 23.96 4.96 -2.04
C ALA A 184 23.05 6.11 -2.49
N PRO A 185 23.57 7.14 -3.18
CA PRO A 185 22.77 8.30 -3.56
C PRO A 185 21.54 7.88 -4.38
N LEU A 186 20.45 8.66 -4.28
CA LEU A 186 19.15 8.28 -4.85
C LEU A 186 19.14 8.19 -6.38
N ASP A 187 20.03 8.91 -7.03
CA ASP A 187 20.29 8.92 -8.48
C ASP A 187 21.44 7.98 -8.89
N GLY A 188 22.03 7.26 -7.93
CA GLY A 188 23.10 6.30 -8.15
C GLY A 188 22.61 4.90 -8.50
N MET A 189 23.58 4.00 -8.67
CA MET A 189 23.28 2.57 -8.81
C MET A 189 22.68 2.02 -7.51
N PRO A 190 21.62 1.19 -7.58
CA PRO A 190 21.04 0.56 -6.40
C PRO A 190 22.08 -0.26 -5.62
N ASP A 191 22.11 -0.10 -4.29
CA ASP A 191 22.88 -0.93 -3.38
C ASP A 191 21.89 -1.66 -2.48
N PRO A 192 21.60 -2.96 -2.73
CA PRO A 192 20.53 -3.68 -2.05
C PRO A 192 20.64 -3.67 -0.52
N ILE A 193 21.87 -3.65 0.02
CA ILE A 193 22.09 -3.67 1.47
C ILE A 193 21.88 -2.27 2.06
N ASN A 194 22.42 -1.24 1.43
CA ASN A 194 22.18 0.15 1.87
C ASN A 194 20.71 0.55 1.72
N ASP A 195 20.07 0.16 0.62
CA ASP A 195 18.67 0.46 0.37
C ASP A 195 17.77 -0.26 1.38
N TRP A 196 18.11 -1.49 1.78
CA TRP A 196 17.44 -2.18 2.87
C TRP A 196 17.61 -1.46 4.21
N ILE A 197 18.83 -1.07 4.56
CA ILE A 197 19.12 -0.32 5.80
C ILE A 197 18.34 1.01 5.81
N ARG A 198 18.34 1.73 4.68
CA ARG A 198 17.57 2.97 4.48
C ARG A 198 16.08 2.75 4.70
N MET A 199 15.49 1.74 4.06
CA MET A 199 14.08 1.40 4.21
C MET A 199 13.73 1.11 5.67
N VAL A 200 14.52 0.28 6.36
CA VAL A 200 14.29 -0.06 7.76
C VAL A 200 14.40 1.20 8.63
N ALA A 201 15.44 2.02 8.43
CA ALA A 201 15.66 3.24 9.20
C ALA A 201 14.49 4.22 9.03
N ILE A 202 14.10 4.52 7.79
CA ILE A 202 12.94 5.37 7.46
C ILE A 202 11.66 4.87 8.15
N ASN A 203 11.47 3.56 8.21
CA ASN A 203 10.31 2.98 8.87
C ASN A 203 10.36 3.00 10.40
N ARG A 204 11.53 3.28 11.00
CA ARG A 204 11.77 3.27 12.45
C ARG A 204 12.01 4.67 13.05
N LEU A 205 11.94 5.73 12.25
CA LEU A 205 12.15 7.12 12.71
C LEU A 205 11.18 7.53 13.82
N SER A 206 9.87 7.26 13.68
CA SER A 206 8.87 7.66 14.66
C SER A 206 7.79 6.59 14.85
N GLY A 207 7.38 6.33 16.09
CA GLY A 207 6.24 5.46 16.37
C GLY A 207 5.92 5.28 17.86
N HIS A 208 4.96 4.41 18.13
CA HIS A 208 4.35 4.22 19.45
C HIS A 208 4.83 2.99 20.21
N SER A 209 5.94 2.36 19.81
CA SER A 209 6.47 1.15 20.47
C SER A 209 7.98 1.25 20.73
N PRO A 210 8.55 0.41 21.62
CA PRO A 210 9.99 0.46 21.93
C PRO A 210 10.92 0.10 20.76
N GLY A 211 10.37 -0.36 19.63
CA GLY A 211 11.14 -0.72 18.44
C GLY A 211 11.47 0.46 17.51
N PHE A 212 11.18 1.70 17.91
CA PHE A 212 11.45 2.92 17.14
C PHE A 212 12.62 3.71 17.73
N PHE A 213 13.26 4.55 16.91
CA PHE A 213 14.35 5.41 17.35
C PHE A 213 13.85 6.55 18.24
N SER A 214 12.60 6.96 18.08
CA SER A 214 12.01 8.04 18.87
C SER A 214 11.60 7.60 20.28
N VAL A 215 11.33 8.61 21.13
CA VAL A 215 10.36 8.47 22.22
C VAL A 215 8.98 8.10 21.66
N TYR A 216 8.03 7.73 22.53
CA TYR A 216 6.65 7.46 22.09
C TYR A 216 6.07 8.65 21.30
N THR A 217 5.60 8.38 20.09
CA THR A 217 4.85 9.31 19.23
C THR A 217 3.45 8.75 18.93
N LEU A 218 2.74 9.38 17.99
CA LEU A 218 1.56 8.80 17.34
C LEU A 218 1.94 7.62 16.41
N PRO A 219 0.96 6.85 15.88
CA PRO A 219 1.22 5.76 14.96
C PRO A 219 2.16 6.11 13.79
N PRO A 220 3.03 5.17 13.37
CA PRO A 220 4.18 5.44 12.50
C PRO A 220 3.84 5.73 11.03
N ASN A 221 2.56 5.71 10.69
CA ASN A 221 2.04 6.06 9.36
C ASN A 221 1.93 7.58 9.16
N GLN A 222 2.03 8.38 10.22
CA GLN A 222 2.00 9.84 10.13
C GLN A 222 3.01 10.45 11.12
N ALA A 223 4.01 11.16 10.58
CA ALA A 223 4.93 11.92 11.42
C ALA A 223 4.24 13.20 11.93
N VAL A 224 4.15 13.37 13.25
CA VAL A 224 3.69 14.64 13.84
C VAL A 224 4.75 15.73 13.68
N SER A 225 4.36 16.99 13.78
CA SER A 225 5.34 18.09 13.85
C SER A 225 6.15 18.07 15.16
N ALA A 226 7.35 18.64 15.15
CA ALA A 226 8.18 18.76 16.36
C ALA A 226 7.45 19.49 17.51
N GLN A 227 6.72 20.55 17.20
CA GLN A 227 5.91 21.28 18.18
C GLN A 227 4.80 20.39 18.78
N ALA A 228 4.11 19.60 17.95
CA ALA A 228 3.11 18.65 18.43
C ALA A 228 3.76 17.55 19.30
N GLN A 229 4.93 17.06 18.92
CA GLN A 229 5.66 16.07 19.72
C GLN A 229 6.08 16.62 21.09
N ARG A 230 6.52 17.88 21.18
CA ARG A 230 6.82 18.53 22.49
C ARG A 230 5.57 18.57 23.39
N LYS A 231 4.40 18.85 22.83
CA LYS A 231 3.12 18.80 23.58
C LYS A 231 2.81 17.37 24.06
N ILE A 232 3.04 16.35 23.22
CA ILE A 232 2.89 14.94 23.60
C ILE A 232 3.84 14.59 24.75
N ASN A 233 5.10 15.01 24.67
CA ASN A 233 6.10 14.76 25.70
C ASN A 233 5.68 15.34 27.06
N LYS A 234 5.27 16.62 27.08
CA LYS A 234 4.75 17.28 28.29
C LYS A 234 3.53 16.58 28.86
N LYS A 235 2.55 16.23 28.01
CA LYS A 235 1.31 15.55 28.44
C LYS A 235 1.58 14.17 29.05
N ARG A 236 2.60 13.46 28.56
CA ARG A 236 2.94 12.10 29.00
C ARG A 236 4.04 12.06 30.07
N GLY A 237 4.62 13.21 30.45
CA GLY A 237 5.75 13.27 31.38
C GLY A 237 6.96 12.47 30.88
N GLN A 238 7.22 12.46 29.57
CA GLN A 238 8.27 11.66 28.96
C GLN A 238 9.37 12.54 28.34
N THR A 239 10.59 12.01 28.30
CA THR A 239 11.71 12.59 27.56
C THR A 239 12.33 11.55 26.63
N PRO A 240 12.90 11.95 25.48
CA PRO A 240 13.65 11.03 24.64
C PRO A 240 14.82 10.38 25.37
N GLN A 241 14.94 9.07 25.22
CA GLN A 241 15.97 8.23 25.83
C GLN A 241 16.98 7.82 24.78
N ASP A 242 18.19 7.45 25.19
CA ASP A 242 19.20 6.91 24.29
C ASP A 242 18.74 5.57 23.68
N ARG A 243 18.89 5.47 22.36
CA ARG A 243 18.54 4.28 21.58
C ARG A 243 19.75 3.78 20.81
N ASP A 244 19.90 2.46 20.83
CA ASP A 244 20.83 1.75 19.96
C ASP A 244 20.21 1.59 18.57
N VAL A 245 20.50 2.55 17.68
CA VAL A 245 19.97 2.61 16.30
C VAL A 245 20.32 1.33 15.53
N LYS A 246 21.56 0.86 15.62
CA LYS A 246 22.03 -0.35 14.95
C LYS A 246 21.26 -1.58 15.42
N LYS A 247 21.12 -1.79 16.72
CA LYS A 247 20.37 -2.92 17.28
C LYS A 247 18.89 -2.89 16.89
N LEU A 248 18.28 -1.70 16.82
CA LEU A 248 16.89 -1.56 16.39
C LEU A 248 16.70 -1.88 14.90
N ILE A 249 17.65 -1.49 14.03
CA ILE A 249 17.66 -1.88 12.61
C ILE A 249 17.78 -3.40 12.46
N LEU A 250 18.71 -4.03 13.18
CA LEU A 250 18.89 -5.48 13.14
C LEU A 250 17.67 -6.24 13.67
N LYS A 251 17.06 -5.75 14.76
CA LYS A 251 15.82 -6.34 15.29
C LYS A 251 14.67 -6.25 14.29
N LYS A 252 14.49 -5.11 13.62
CA LYS A 252 13.44 -4.97 12.60
C LYS A 252 13.75 -5.80 11.35
N THR A 253 15.01 -5.89 10.96
CA THR A 253 15.46 -6.76 9.87
C THR A 253 15.11 -8.22 10.16
N ALA A 254 15.46 -8.75 11.35
CA ALA A 254 15.09 -10.10 11.75
C ALA A 254 13.57 -10.33 11.70
N ALA A 255 12.78 -9.34 12.13
CA ALA A 255 11.33 -9.45 12.11
C ALA A 255 10.74 -9.48 10.69
N LEU A 256 11.31 -8.74 9.73
CA LEU A 256 10.86 -8.69 8.34
C LEU A 256 11.26 -9.93 7.52
N LEU A 257 12.33 -10.61 7.92
CA LEU A 257 12.88 -11.79 7.23
C LEU A 257 12.43 -13.13 7.85
N ARG A 258 11.51 -13.09 8.83
CA ARG A 258 11.15 -14.27 9.64
C ARG A 258 10.51 -15.39 8.82
N ASP A 259 9.78 -15.05 7.77
CA ASP A 259 9.07 -16.04 6.95
C ASP A 259 9.94 -16.63 5.82
N GLY A 260 11.22 -16.27 5.77
CA GLY A 260 12.20 -16.84 4.84
C GLY A 260 12.51 -15.95 3.63
N PRO A 261 13.25 -16.49 2.65
CA PRO A 261 13.68 -15.76 1.48
C PRO A 261 12.50 -15.43 0.55
N MET A 262 12.67 -14.38 -0.26
CA MET A 262 11.73 -14.08 -1.34
C MET A 262 11.75 -15.19 -2.40
N SER A 263 10.56 -15.55 -2.90
CA SER A 263 10.41 -16.43 -4.06
C SER A 263 11.16 -15.89 -5.27
N SER A 264 11.70 -16.79 -6.11
CA SER A 264 12.27 -16.37 -7.39
C SER A 264 11.19 -15.71 -8.25
N HIS A 265 11.51 -14.56 -8.83
CA HIS A 265 10.63 -13.81 -9.72
C HIS A 265 11.43 -13.16 -10.85
N PRO A 266 10.81 -12.83 -11.99
CA PRO A 266 11.46 -12.04 -13.03
C PRO A 266 11.91 -10.66 -12.51
N PRO A 267 12.88 -10.00 -13.17
CA PRO A 267 13.39 -8.70 -12.74
C PRO A 267 12.27 -7.68 -12.53
N ALA A 268 12.34 -6.99 -11.39
CA ALA A 268 11.39 -5.94 -11.02
C ALA A 268 11.54 -4.71 -11.93
N LEU A 269 10.44 -3.99 -12.14
CA LEU A 269 10.44 -2.68 -12.79
C LEU A 269 9.68 -1.68 -11.91
N LEU A 270 10.42 -0.88 -11.14
CA LEU A 270 9.85 0.18 -10.32
C LEU A 270 10.25 1.56 -10.88
N THR A 271 9.28 2.45 -11.05
CA THR A 271 9.51 3.80 -11.57
C THR A 271 8.97 4.87 -10.62
N THR A 272 9.47 6.09 -10.77
CA THR A 272 8.92 7.28 -10.13
C THR A 272 8.38 8.22 -11.20
N GLY A 273 7.09 8.54 -11.15
CA GLY A 273 6.41 9.32 -12.17
C GLY A 273 4.89 9.32 -12.00
N THR A 274 4.20 10.05 -12.87
CA THR A 274 2.74 10.13 -12.84
C THR A 274 2.11 8.84 -13.36
N ALA A 275 0.89 8.52 -12.93
CA ALA A 275 0.22 7.26 -13.27
C ALA A 275 -0.34 7.25 -14.70
N GLU A 276 -0.52 8.43 -15.27
CA GLU A 276 -1.08 8.68 -16.60
C GLU A 276 -0.04 8.50 -17.72
N PHE A 277 1.24 8.37 -17.38
CA PHE A 277 2.31 8.20 -18.37
C PHE A 277 3.50 7.40 -17.82
N THR A 278 3.60 6.14 -18.22
CA THR A 278 4.61 5.18 -17.76
C THR A 278 5.41 4.57 -18.93
N PRO A 279 6.26 5.36 -19.61
CA PRO A 279 6.93 4.97 -20.85
C PRO A 279 7.90 3.80 -20.69
N ALA A 280 8.39 3.55 -19.46
CA ALA A 280 9.25 2.41 -19.16
C ALA A 280 8.52 1.05 -19.30
N ILE A 281 7.18 1.05 -19.29
CA ILE A 281 6.36 -0.17 -19.40
C ILE A 281 5.94 -0.35 -20.85
N ARG A 282 6.30 -1.51 -21.42
CA ARG A 282 5.95 -1.86 -22.81
C ARG A 282 4.43 -2.00 -22.98
N SER A 283 3.92 -1.61 -24.14
CA SER A 283 2.51 -1.83 -24.47
C SER A 283 2.16 -3.32 -24.46
N GLY A 284 0.99 -3.65 -23.93
CA GLY A 284 0.45 -5.02 -23.86
C GLY A 284 1.34 -6.04 -23.12
N SER A 285 2.17 -5.62 -22.16
CA SER A 285 3.02 -6.54 -21.38
C SER A 285 2.45 -6.91 -20.00
N VAL A 286 1.52 -6.13 -19.46
CA VAL A 286 0.96 -6.33 -18.12
C VAL A 286 -0.23 -7.29 -18.18
N HIS A 287 -0.26 -8.27 -17.28
CA HIS A 287 -1.34 -9.27 -17.20
C HIS A 287 -2.45 -8.86 -16.24
N LEU A 288 -2.06 -8.24 -15.13
CA LEU A 288 -2.96 -7.81 -14.07
C LEU A 288 -2.50 -6.48 -13.49
N VAL A 289 -3.43 -5.54 -13.31
CA VAL A 289 -3.24 -4.36 -12.47
C VAL A 289 -4.04 -4.55 -11.18
N VAL A 290 -3.42 -4.32 -10.02
CA VAL A 290 -4.13 -4.21 -8.74
C VAL A 290 -3.67 -2.93 -8.05
N THR A 291 -4.58 -1.99 -7.87
CA THR A 291 -4.22 -0.62 -7.50
C THR A 291 -5.28 0.04 -6.65
N SER A 292 -4.90 1.12 -5.97
CA SER A 292 -5.80 2.05 -5.28
C SER A 292 -5.29 3.47 -5.47
N PRO A 293 -6.05 4.38 -6.11
CA PRO A 293 -5.61 5.74 -6.37
C PRO A 293 -5.61 6.60 -5.09
N PRO A 294 -4.91 7.74 -5.09
CA PRO A 294 -5.04 8.71 -4.01
C PRO A 294 -6.49 9.22 -3.89
N PHE A 295 -6.98 9.32 -2.65
CA PHE A 295 -8.34 9.80 -2.36
C PHE A 295 -8.38 11.33 -2.24
N LEU A 296 -9.46 11.94 -2.75
CA LEU A 296 -9.82 13.37 -2.61
C LEU A 296 -9.53 13.90 -1.19
N ASP A 297 -8.51 14.75 -1.06
CA ASP A 297 -8.18 15.55 0.14
C ASP A 297 -7.88 14.79 1.46
N ILE A 298 -7.66 13.47 1.45
CA ILE A 298 -7.48 12.69 2.70
C ILE A 298 -6.00 12.57 3.12
N VAL A 299 -5.07 12.53 2.17
CA VAL A 299 -3.65 12.22 2.43
C VAL A 299 -2.77 13.41 2.08
N GLN A 300 -2.14 14.00 3.10
CA GLN A 300 -1.17 15.07 2.93
C GLN A 300 0.23 14.47 2.91
N TYR A 301 0.63 13.96 1.75
CA TYR A 301 1.85 13.16 1.61
C TYR A 301 3.10 13.84 2.15
N ALA A 302 3.29 15.12 1.82
CA ALA A 302 4.41 15.94 2.29
C ALA A 302 4.44 16.04 3.82
N GLU A 303 3.29 16.35 4.44
CA GLU A 303 3.16 16.44 5.89
C GLU A 303 3.24 15.09 6.58
N ASP A 304 2.78 14.00 5.95
CA ASP A 304 2.79 12.68 6.59
C ASP A 304 4.18 12.03 6.55
N ASN A 305 5.01 12.38 5.55
CA ASN A 305 6.31 11.74 5.30
C ASN A 305 7.51 12.69 5.45
N TRP A 306 7.35 13.93 5.93
CA TRP A 306 8.46 14.90 6.05
C TRP A 306 9.70 14.33 6.73
N LEU A 307 9.53 13.56 7.82
CA LEU A 307 10.63 12.99 8.58
C LEU A 307 11.36 11.89 7.79
N ARG A 308 10.61 11.13 6.98
CA ARG A 308 11.13 10.10 6.09
C ARG A 308 11.91 10.71 4.94
N SER A 309 11.37 11.76 4.33
CA SER A 309 12.02 12.51 3.27
C SER A 309 13.28 13.21 3.76
N TRP A 310 13.25 13.82 4.96
CA TRP A 310 14.44 14.38 5.60
C TRP A 310 15.55 13.32 5.72
N PHE A 311 15.25 12.14 6.26
CA PHE A 311 16.23 11.07 6.39
C PHE A 311 16.72 10.55 5.04
N ALA A 312 15.84 10.44 4.05
CA ALA A 312 16.18 9.95 2.71
C ALA A 312 17.01 10.96 1.89
N GLY A 313 17.04 12.23 2.28
CA GLY A 313 17.62 13.31 1.47
C GLY A 313 16.72 13.73 0.31
N ILE A 314 15.40 13.50 0.41
CA ILE A 314 14.43 13.90 -0.61
C ILE A 314 13.97 15.33 -0.32
N ASP A 315 14.12 16.22 -1.30
CA ASP A 315 13.46 17.52 -1.27
C ASP A 315 11.96 17.33 -1.53
N VAL A 316 11.15 17.59 -0.50
CA VAL A 316 9.70 17.44 -0.59
C VAL A 316 9.08 18.53 -1.48
N ALA A 317 9.72 19.70 -1.59
CA ALA A 317 9.22 20.80 -2.41
C ALA A 317 9.30 20.50 -3.92
N SER A 318 10.20 19.61 -4.34
CA SER A 318 10.33 19.20 -5.74
C SER A 318 9.36 18.09 -6.15
N VAL A 319 8.61 17.50 -5.22
CA VAL A 319 7.62 16.44 -5.53
C VAL A 319 6.28 17.08 -5.86
N ALA A 320 5.96 17.19 -7.15
CA ALA A 320 4.69 17.73 -7.62
C ALA A 320 3.56 16.71 -7.39
N ILE A 321 2.87 16.80 -6.25
CA ILE A 321 1.76 15.89 -5.93
C ILE A 321 0.45 16.50 -6.42
N ALA A 322 -0.25 15.78 -7.28
CA ALA A 322 -1.55 16.23 -7.79
C ALA A 322 -2.59 16.25 -6.66
N HIS A 323 -3.14 17.43 -6.39
CA HIS A 323 -4.24 17.62 -5.44
C HIS A 323 -5.55 17.76 -6.20
N HIS A 324 -6.28 16.66 -6.36
CA HIS A 324 -7.62 16.70 -6.95
C HIS A 324 -8.66 17.00 -5.87
N ARG A 325 -9.09 18.26 -5.78
CA ARG A 325 -10.08 18.76 -4.81
C ARG A 325 -11.53 18.56 -5.26
N THR A 326 -11.75 18.29 -6.54
CA THR A 326 -13.08 18.12 -7.14
C THR A 326 -13.28 16.70 -7.67
N GLU A 327 -14.51 16.20 -7.61
CA GLU A 327 -14.87 14.88 -8.12
C GLU A 327 -14.57 14.76 -9.63
N GLU A 328 -14.85 15.81 -10.39
CA GLU A 328 -14.52 15.90 -11.82
C GLU A 328 -13.01 15.81 -12.07
N GLY A 329 -12.19 16.57 -11.32
CA GLY A 329 -10.75 16.52 -11.46
C GLY A 329 -10.17 15.15 -11.13
N TRP A 330 -10.72 14.49 -10.11
CA TRP A 330 -10.34 13.12 -9.74
C TRP A 330 -10.78 12.11 -10.79
N GLN A 331 -11.99 12.22 -11.34
CA GLN A 331 -12.48 11.35 -12.40
C GLN A 331 -11.65 11.50 -13.68
N ASN A 332 -11.21 12.71 -14.02
CA ASN A 332 -10.32 12.96 -15.15
C ASN A 332 -8.95 12.30 -14.96
N MET A 333 -8.34 12.42 -13.77
CA MET A 333 -7.10 11.71 -13.41
C MET A 333 -7.26 10.19 -13.56
N VAL A 334 -8.36 9.63 -13.04
CA VAL A 334 -8.67 8.20 -13.21
C VAL A 334 -8.82 7.83 -14.68
N ARG A 335 -9.52 8.64 -15.48
CA ARG A 335 -9.70 8.39 -16.91
C ARG A 335 -8.36 8.37 -17.65
N ASP A 336 -7.48 9.32 -17.36
CA ASP A 336 -6.15 9.37 -18.00
C ASP A 336 -5.25 8.22 -17.54
N THR A 337 -5.33 7.84 -16.27
CA THR A 337 -4.71 6.61 -15.77
C THR A 337 -5.24 5.39 -16.52
N LEU A 338 -6.56 5.24 -16.68
CA LEU A 338 -7.17 4.12 -17.39
C LEU A 338 -6.78 4.08 -18.88
N LYS A 339 -6.58 5.23 -19.54
CA LYS A 339 -6.02 5.27 -20.90
C LYS A 339 -4.62 4.68 -20.95
N GLU A 340 -3.77 5.03 -19.98
CA GLU A 340 -2.43 4.46 -19.89
C GLU A 340 -2.47 2.96 -19.56
N LEU A 341 -3.38 2.53 -18.66
CA LEU A 341 -3.60 1.10 -18.40
C LEU A 341 -4.06 0.36 -19.66
N ALA A 342 -4.89 0.98 -20.51
CA ALA A 342 -5.31 0.39 -21.77
C ALA A 342 -4.15 0.17 -22.76
N ARG A 343 -3.09 0.98 -22.68
CA ARG A 343 -1.87 0.80 -23.47
C ARG A 343 -1.05 -0.39 -22.98
N ILE A 344 -0.85 -0.51 -21.67
CA ILE A 344 0.10 -1.49 -21.09
C ILE A 344 -0.49 -2.85 -20.78
N VAL A 345 -1.80 -2.94 -20.50
CA VAL A 345 -2.48 -4.21 -20.21
C VAL A 345 -2.68 -4.98 -21.52
N LYS A 346 -2.30 -6.25 -21.53
CA LYS A 346 -2.50 -7.13 -22.69
C LYS A 346 -3.99 -7.36 -22.96
N PRO A 347 -4.42 -7.64 -24.20
CA PRO A 347 -5.77 -8.16 -24.47
C PRO A 347 -6.06 -9.39 -23.59
N GLY A 348 -7.24 -9.42 -22.98
CA GLY A 348 -7.66 -10.41 -21.98
C GLY A 348 -7.08 -10.19 -20.56
N GLY A 349 -6.17 -9.23 -20.38
CA GLY A 349 -5.65 -8.82 -19.06
C GLY A 349 -6.69 -8.03 -18.27
N HIS A 350 -6.48 -7.93 -16.95
CA HIS A 350 -7.46 -7.38 -16.02
C HIS A 350 -6.93 -6.18 -15.24
N VAL A 351 -7.85 -5.31 -14.82
CA VAL A 351 -7.60 -4.22 -13.87
C VAL A 351 -8.55 -4.40 -12.68
N ALA A 352 -7.97 -4.53 -11.49
CA ALA A 352 -8.67 -4.48 -10.21
C ALA A 352 -8.37 -3.12 -9.57
N PHE A 353 -9.31 -2.19 -9.72
CA PHE A 353 -9.15 -0.80 -9.30
C PHE A 353 -9.92 -0.57 -7.99
N GLU A 354 -9.23 -0.69 -6.87
CA GLU A 354 -9.82 -0.52 -5.54
C GLU A 354 -10.03 0.95 -5.24
N VAL A 355 -11.20 1.24 -4.69
CA VAL A 355 -11.58 2.54 -4.19
C VAL A 355 -12.41 2.37 -2.93
N GLY A 356 -12.38 3.39 -2.08
CA GLY A 356 -13.19 3.48 -0.88
C GLY A 356 -14.37 4.42 -1.06
N GLU A 357 -15.12 4.57 0.02
CA GLU A 357 -16.14 5.61 0.17
C GLU A 357 -15.50 6.87 0.74
N VAL A 358 -15.83 8.05 0.17
CA VAL A 358 -15.35 9.33 0.70
C VAL A 358 -16.51 10.19 1.20
N ARG A 359 -16.18 11.24 1.97
CA ARG A 359 -17.16 12.19 2.56
C ARG A 359 -18.26 11.50 3.39
N ASN A 360 -17.86 10.57 4.27
CA ASN A 360 -18.75 9.80 5.15
C ASN A 360 -19.83 8.98 4.40
N GLY A 361 -19.45 8.28 3.32
CA GLY A 361 -20.36 7.41 2.58
C GLY A 361 -21.33 8.15 1.65
N LYS A 362 -21.07 9.43 1.37
CA LYS A 362 -21.89 10.23 0.43
C LYS A 362 -21.42 10.13 -1.02
N VAL A 363 -20.15 9.79 -1.23
CA VAL A 363 -19.55 9.68 -2.56
C VAL A 363 -18.95 8.28 -2.71
N PHE A 364 -19.50 7.55 -3.69
CA PHE A 364 -19.13 6.21 -4.07
C PHE A 364 -18.16 6.29 -5.26
N LEU A 365 -16.86 6.26 -4.97
CA LEU A 365 -15.82 6.50 -5.97
C LEU A 365 -15.81 5.44 -7.07
N GLU A 366 -16.32 4.23 -6.81
CA GLU A 366 -16.40 3.19 -7.83
C GLU A 366 -17.29 3.59 -8.99
N ARG A 367 -18.30 4.46 -8.75
CA ARG A 367 -19.17 4.99 -9.81
C ARG A 367 -18.39 5.92 -10.74
N LEU A 368 -17.52 6.76 -10.15
CA LEU A 368 -16.66 7.65 -10.92
C LEU A 368 -15.63 6.86 -11.73
N VAL A 369 -15.05 5.79 -11.16
CA VAL A 369 -14.15 4.89 -11.93
C VAL A 369 -14.91 4.18 -13.04
N TRP A 370 -16.12 3.68 -12.77
CA TRP A 370 -16.97 3.01 -13.76
C TRP A 370 -17.33 3.91 -14.94
N ALA A 371 -17.62 5.19 -14.66
CA ALA A 371 -17.86 6.21 -15.67
C ALA A 371 -16.57 6.61 -16.40
N ALA A 372 -15.44 6.74 -15.69
CA ALA A 372 -14.14 7.07 -16.29
C ALA A 372 -13.67 6.02 -17.32
N ALA A 373 -14.07 4.76 -17.15
CA ALA A 373 -13.78 3.67 -18.08
C ALA A 373 -14.62 3.71 -19.37
N GLU A 374 -15.65 4.55 -19.47
CA GLU A 374 -16.54 4.60 -20.63
C GLU A 374 -15.83 5.05 -21.91
N GLY A 375 -16.08 4.32 -23.01
CA GLY A 375 -15.43 4.55 -24.30
C GLY A 375 -13.94 4.20 -24.35
N LEU A 376 -13.36 3.69 -23.25
CA LEU A 376 -12.02 3.09 -23.25
C LEU A 376 -12.13 1.60 -23.61
N PRO A 377 -11.05 0.95 -24.08
CA PRO A 377 -11.13 -0.39 -24.63
C PRO A 377 -11.08 -1.47 -23.52
N PHE A 378 -12.05 -1.38 -22.61
CA PHE A 378 -12.27 -2.27 -21.47
C PHE A 378 -13.72 -2.75 -21.42
N ASP A 379 -13.90 -4.05 -21.18
CA ASP A 379 -15.14 -4.58 -20.67
C ASP A 379 -15.24 -4.19 -19.19
N ARG A 380 -16.30 -3.48 -18.82
CA ARG A 380 -16.64 -3.18 -17.42
C ARG A 380 -17.38 -4.38 -16.85
N LEU A 381 -16.69 -5.24 -16.10
CA LEU A 381 -17.24 -6.56 -15.71
C LEU A 381 -18.23 -6.43 -14.54
N PHE A 382 -17.76 -5.91 -13.41
CA PHE A 382 -18.55 -5.73 -12.18
C PHE A 382 -17.76 -4.92 -11.15
N VAL A 383 -18.45 -4.50 -10.09
CA VAL A 383 -17.85 -4.02 -8.86
C VAL A 383 -17.84 -5.15 -7.83
N MET A 384 -16.65 -5.54 -7.38
CA MET A 384 -16.48 -6.48 -6.28
C MET A 384 -16.50 -5.73 -4.95
N VAL A 385 -17.34 -6.13 -4.01
CA VAL A 385 -17.40 -5.52 -2.68
C VAL A 385 -16.98 -6.55 -1.64
N ASN A 386 -15.79 -6.38 -1.08
CA ASN A 386 -15.36 -7.14 0.08
C ASN A 386 -15.99 -6.54 1.34
N GLN A 387 -16.99 -7.20 1.88
CA GLN A 387 -17.71 -6.78 3.07
C GLN A 387 -17.39 -7.71 4.24
N GLN A 388 -16.88 -7.15 5.33
CA GLN A 388 -16.52 -7.88 6.54
C GLN A 388 -17.30 -7.31 7.74
N GLU A 389 -17.97 -8.18 8.49
CA GLU A 389 -18.56 -7.82 9.78
C GLU A 389 -17.51 -8.01 10.89
N PHE A 390 -17.05 -6.92 11.49
CA PHE A 390 -16.08 -7.01 12.58
C PHE A 390 -16.76 -7.44 13.89
N THR A 391 -16.48 -8.66 14.33
CA THR A 391 -16.83 -9.12 15.68
C THR A 391 -15.87 -8.50 16.72
N LYS A 392 -16.25 -7.34 17.26
CA LYS A 392 -15.85 -6.83 18.60
C LYS A 392 -14.44 -7.23 19.12
N THR A 393 -13.36 -6.72 18.50
CA THR A 393 -12.04 -6.62 19.18
C THR A 393 -11.18 -5.47 18.62
N ALA A 394 -11.74 -4.26 18.53
CA ALA A 394 -10.99 -3.04 18.15
C ALA A 394 -11.13 -1.89 19.16
N ASN A 395 -11.50 -2.18 20.42
CA ASN A 395 -11.66 -1.19 21.50
C ASN A 395 -10.36 -0.91 22.27
N CYS A 396 -9.23 -0.72 21.60
CA CYS A 396 -7.99 -0.27 22.27
C CYS A 396 -7.61 1.19 21.97
N TRP A 397 -8.36 1.90 21.12
CA TRP A 397 -7.96 3.23 20.64
C TRP A 397 -9.05 4.30 20.72
N GLY A 398 -10.06 4.15 21.58
CA GLY A 398 -11.02 5.24 21.86
C GLY A 398 -11.87 5.71 20.67
N VAL A 399 -11.81 5.01 19.54
CA VAL A 399 -12.78 5.18 18.45
C VAL A 399 -14.01 4.40 18.86
N ARG A 400 -15.00 5.10 19.43
CA ARG A 400 -16.36 4.54 19.52
C ARG A 400 -16.79 4.18 18.10
N ASN A 401 -17.36 2.99 17.93
CA ASN A 401 -17.98 2.57 16.68
C ASN A 401 -18.65 3.76 16.01
N ASN A 402 -18.21 4.12 14.80
CA ASN A 402 -19.13 4.80 13.90
C ASN A 402 -20.33 3.87 13.78
N SER A 403 -21.49 4.33 14.23
CA SER A 403 -22.76 3.61 14.19
C SER A 403 -23.24 3.27 12.76
N LYS A 404 -22.39 3.41 11.73
CA LYS A 404 -22.72 3.33 10.30
C LYS A 404 -21.58 2.92 9.35
N GLY A 405 -20.49 2.31 9.82
CA GLY A 405 -19.33 2.01 8.95
C GLY A 405 -19.03 0.52 8.79
N THR A 406 -19.57 -0.13 7.76
CA THR A 406 -18.98 -1.36 7.21
C THR A 406 -17.68 -0.96 6.52
N ASN A 407 -16.54 -1.46 7.01
CA ASN A 407 -15.25 -1.25 6.34
C ASN A 407 -15.24 -2.15 5.09
N SER A 408 -15.76 -1.64 3.97
CA SER A 408 -15.84 -2.38 2.71
C SER A 408 -14.80 -1.88 1.73
N ASN A 409 -14.14 -2.81 1.02
CA ASN A 409 -13.33 -2.47 -0.15
C ASN A 409 -14.21 -2.61 -1.38
N ARG A 410 -14.23 -1.60 -2.25
CA ARG A 410 -14.99 -1.61 -3.51
C ARG A 410 -14.00 -1.62 -4.67
N ILE A 411 -14.07 -2.63 -5.52
CA ILE A 411 -13.08 -2.85 -6.57
C ILE A 411 -13.80 -2.88 -7.91
N VAL A 412 -13.54 -1.89 -8.75
CA VAL A 412 -14.00 -1.94 -10.15
C VAL A 412 -13.12 -2.92 -10.90
N VAL A 413 -13.74 -3.96 -11.48
CA VAL A 413 -13.05 -4.99 -12.26
C VAL A 413 -13.27 -4.73 -13.75
N LEU A 414 -12.18 -4.49 -14.47
CA LEU A 414 -12.16 -4.26 -15.91
C LEU A 414 -11.36 -5.36 -16.61
N ARG A 415 -11.70 -5.66 -17.87
CA ARG A 415 -10.91 -6.56 -18.74
C ARG A 415 -10.61 -5.88 -20.07
N ARG A 416 -9.36 -5.90 -20.50
CA ARG A 416 -8.91 -5.31 -21.78
C ARG A 416 -9.36 -6.18 -22.96
N PHE A 417 -10.00 -5.61 -24.00
CA PHE A 417 -10.44 -6.36 -25.20
C PHE A 417 -9.63 -6.08 -26.48
#